data_AF-A0A7T5RCL5-F1
#
_entry.id   AF-A0A7T5RCL5-F1
#
_cell.length_a   1.000
_cell.length_b   1.000
_cell.length_c   1.000
_cell.angle_alpha   90.00
_cell.angle_beta   90.00
_cell.angle_gamma   90.00
#
_symmetry.space_group_name_H-M   'P 1'
#
loop_
_entity.id
_entity.type
_entity.pdbx_description
1 polymer ?
#
loop_
_entity_poly.entity_id
_entity_poly.type
_entity_poly.pdbx_seq_one_letter_code
_entity_poly.pdbx_strand_id
1 'polypeptide(L)'
;MGVEFFSDISRALAKTEAGRSLKEILRWSEYRTGESEQEWISKIGITGQDFLHTTTLMPQIGEVFLRLEGDRFSSSEQETFRYGLISHDFGEAKINGKGIGDISASIKNAKDEKIESGIARKVIASLDLPKETKDKLLNGYHEVVEGGNPKLYDAFKALERTEYVITAMKAFVNCRRLEIQGKPGIKEEKAMIGRVLVINLTKVLNEHVPNYPNSIGRLFSNNRELIDQMFDFSTEWLVSNNSWRGKDVDHGALAMMFQSQWIKFKIRTDRNIFPQDI
;
A
#
# COMPACT_ATOMS: atom_id res chain seq x y z
N MET A 1 10.46 11.76 17.94
CA MET A 1 11.18 11.62 16.65
C MET A 1 10.22 11.19 15.54
N GLY A 2 9.31 12.07 15.05
CA GLY A 2 8.14 11.57 14.29
C GLY A 2 7.66 12.33 13.04
N VAL A 3 8.24 13.47 12.65
CA VAL A 3 7.85 14.17 11.40
C VAL A 3 9.07 14.80 10.71
N GLU A 4 9.94 15.44 11.48
CA GLU A 4 11.19 16.04 10.94
C GLU A 4 12.14 15.00 10.35
N PHE A 5 12.21 13.81 10.95
CA PHE A 5 13.10 12.72 10.55
C PHE A 5 12.88 12.24 9.11
N PHE A 6 11.63 12.00 8.71
CA PHE A 6 11.31 11.63 7.33
C PHE A 6 11.50 12.81 6.37
N SER A 7 11.37 14.05 6.85
CA SER A 7 11.52 15.24 6.01
C SER A 7 12.92 15.40 5.41
N ASP A 8 13.99 14.99 6.12
CA ASP A 8 15.36 15.08 5.62
C ASP A 8 15.62 14.05 4.52
N ILE A 9 15.18 12.80 4.72
CA ILE A 9 15.32 11.73 3.74
C ILE A 9 14.52 12.06 2.48
N SER A 10 13.28 12.53 2.62
CA SER A 10 12.44 12.94 1.50
C SER A 10 13.05 14.13 0.73
N ARG A 11 13.62 15.13 1.43
CA ARG A 11 14.32 16.25 0.80
C ARG A 11 15.59 15.81 0.07
N ALA A 12 16.37 14.90 0.64
CA ALA A 12 17.54 14.34 0.01
C ALA A 12 17.16 13.58 -1.27
N LEU A 13 16.16 12.69 -1.19
CA LEU A 13 15.66 11.92 -2.33
C LEU A 13 15.13 12.83 -3.45
N ALA A 14 14.35 13.87 -3.10
CA ALA A 14 13.75 14.79 -4.07
C ALA A 14 14.75 15.52 -4.97
N LYS A 15 16.02 15.65 -4.54
CA LYS A 15 17.11 16.28 -5.30
C LYS A 15 17.81 15.33 -6.27
N THR A 16 17.51 14.03 -6.21
CA THR A 16 18.16 13.00 -7.03
C THR A 16 17.39 12.71 -8.32
N GLU A 17 18.05 12.05 -9.27
CA GLU A 17 17.38 11.47 -10.45
C GLU A 17 16.30 10.46 -10.04
N ALA A 18 16.57 9.65 -9.02
CA ALA A 18 15.62 8.66 -8.50
C ALA A 18 14.35 9.31 -7.97
N GLY A 19 14.48 10.37 -7.16
CA GLY A 19 13.32 11.13 -6.67
C GLY A 19 12.52 11.79 -7.79
N ARG A 20 13.17 12.18 -8.89
CA ARG A 20 12.46 12.68 -10.09
C ARG A 20 11.70 11.56 -10.79
N SER A 21 12.34 10.41 -10.98
CA SER A 21 11.70 9.22 -11.57
C SER A 21 10.49 8.76 -10.76
N LEU A 22 10.56 8.69 -9.43
CA LEU A 22 9.45 8.26 -8.58
C LEU A 22 8.25 9.22 -8.63
N LYS A 23 8.48 10.51 -8.93
CA LYS A 23 7.39 11.49 -9.13
C LYS A 23 6.65 11.27 -10.44
N GLU A 24 7.32 10.72 -11.45
CA GLU A 24 6.72 10.41 -12.75
C GLU A 24 5.93 9.09 -12.74
N ILE A 25 6.16 8.23 -11.74
CA ILE A 25 5.42 6.98 -11.56
C ILE A 25 4.07 7.28 -10.93
N LEU A 26 3.02 7.09 -11.74
CA LEU A 26 1.65 7.18 -11.29
C LEU A 26 1.14 5.77 -10.98
N ARG A 27 1.03 5.46 -9.69
CA ARG A 27 0.54 4.16 -9.20
C ARG A 27 -0.87 3.91 -9.69
N TRP A 28 -1.25 2.64 -9.82
CA TRP A 28 -2.58 2.23 -10.34
C TRP A 28 -2.85 2.69 -11.79
N SER A 29 -1.78 2.90 -12.57
CA SER A 29 -1.89 3.44 -13.92
C SER A 29 -2.69 2.57 -14.88
N GLU A 30 -2.88 1.29 -14.59
CA GLU A 30 -3.70 0.42 -15.43
C GLU A 30 -5.19 0.80 -15.46
N TYR A 31 -5.66 1.58 -14.47
CA TYR A 31 -7.03 2.07 -14.40
C TYR A 31 -7.19 3.50 -14.95
N ARG A 32 -6.09 4.11 -15.41
CA ARG A 32 -6.08 5.46 -15.99
C ARG A 32 -6.51 5.44 -17.46
N THR A 33 -7.12 6.54 -17.87
CA THR A 33 -7.56 6.78 -19.25
C THR A 33 -7.03 8.10 -19.80
N GLY A 34 -5.86 8.55 -19.33
CA GLY A 34 -5.18 9.76 -19.81
C GLY A 34 -5.27 10.97 -18.89
N GLU A 35 -5.74 10.81 -17.65
CA GLU A 35 -5.75 11.89 -16.65
C GLU A 35 -4.37 12.50 -16.42
N SER A 36 -4.31 13.80 -16.16
CA SER A 36 -3.12 14.43 -15.58
C SER A 36 -2.83 13.85 -14.17
N GLU A 37 -1.61 14.06 -13.68
CA GLU A 37 -1.21 13.65 -12.31
C GLU A 37 -2.17 14.21 -11.25
N GLN A 38 -2.50 15.50 -11.35
CA GLN A 38 -3.37 16.17 -10.36
C GLN A 38 -4.79 15.60 -10.39
N GLU A 39 -5.33 15.34 -11.57
CA GLU A 39 -6.63 14.69 -11.72
C GLU A 39 -6.60 13.28 -11.13
N TRP A 40 -5.53 12.52 -11.38
CA TRP A 40 -5.38 11.17 -10.84
C TRP A 40 -5.31 11.16 -9.31
N ILE A 41 -4.48 12.03 -8.73
CA ILE A 41 -4.38 12.22 -7.28
C ILE A 41 -5.72 12.67 -6.69
N SER A 42 -6.52 13.47 -7.40
CA SER A 42 -7.85 13.88 -6.92
C SER A 42 -8.85 12.72 -6.83
N LYS A 43 -8.63 11.65 -7.61
CA LYS A 43 -9.44 10.43 -7.61
C LYS A 43 -8.97 9.46 -6.54
N ILE A 44 -7.69 9.08 -6.52
CA ILE A 44 -7.19 8.00 -5.65
C ILE A 44 -6.43 8.48 -4.40
N GLY A 45 -6.20 9.77 -4.27
CA GLY A 45 -5.44 10.38 -3.17
C GLY A 45 -3.93 10.46 -3.44
N ILE A 46 -3.17 10.95 -2.45
CA ILE A 46 -1.72 11.19 -2.57
C ILE A 46 -0.90 9.95 -2.94
N THR A 47 -1.44 8.76 -2.70
CA THR A 47 -0.85 7.48 -3.10
C THR A 47 -0.75 7.33 -4.63
N GLY A 48 -1.47 8.13 -5.41
CA GLY A 48 -1.44 8.02 -6.86
C GLY A 48 -0.12 8.44 -7.50
N GLN A 49 0.82 8.98 -6.72
CA GLN A 49 2.20 9.20 -7.11
C GLN A 49 3.13 8.45 -6.17
N ASP A 50 4.09 7.73 -6.75
CA ASP A 50 4.93 6.80 -6.00
C ASP A 50 5.88 7.48 -5.01
N PHE A 51 6.44 8.63 -5.41
CA PHE A 51 7.22 9.46 -4.48
C PHE A 51 6.43 9.81 -3.21
N LEU A 52 5.17 10.23 -3.32
CA LEU A 52 4.35 10.60 -2.16
C LEU A 52 3.90 9.38 -1.37
N HIS A 53 3.63 8.26 -2.04
CA HIS A 53 3.36 6.99 -1.38
C HIS A 53 4.49 6.62 -0.42
N THR A 54 5.72 6.60 -0.93
CA THR A 54 6.92 6.19 -0.19
C THR A 54 7.37 7.20 0.86
N THR A 55 7.34 8.49 0.53
CA THR A 55 7.92 9.53 1.40
C THR A 55 6.94 10.14 2.40
N THR A 56 5.64 9.91 2.20
CA THR A 56 4.59 10.55 3.01
C THR A 56 3.60 9.52 3.55
N LEU A 57 2.92 8.79 2.68
CA LEU A 57 1.78 7.96 3.08
C LEU A 57 2.21 6.75 3.91
N MET A 58 3.17 5.96 3.44
CA MET A 58 3.64 4.76 4.14
C MET A 58 4.28 5.08 5.50
N PRO A 59 5.11 6.13 5.64
CA PRO A 59 5.55 6.61 6.95
C PRO A 59 4.38 7.00 7.87
N GLN A 60 3.37 7.72 7.38
CA GLN A 60 2.22 8.12 8.20
C GLN A 60 1.39 6.91 8.67
N ILE A 61 1.11 5.97 7.77
CA ILE A 61 0.44 4.71 8.13
C ILE A 61 1.29 3.93 9.13
N GLY A 62 2.60 3.87 8.93
CA GLY A 62 3.56 3.21 9.81
C GLY A 62 3.59 3.79 11.22
N GLU A 63 3.56 5.12 11.38
CA GLU A 63 3.52 5.73 12.72
C GLU A 63 2.20 5.42 13.44
N VAL A 64 1.07 5.41 12.72
CA VAL A 64 -0.22 5.01 13.31
C VAL A 64 -0.17 3.53 13.74
N PHE A 65 0.40 2.67 12.90
CA PHE A 65 0.59 1.25 13.21
C PHE A 65 1.49 1.05 14.43
N LEU A 66 2.67 1.67 14.47
CA LEU A 66 3.59 1.59 15.60
C LEU A 66 3.00 2.20 16.88
N ARG A 67 2.11 3.19 16.80
CA ARG A 67 1.42 3.70 17.98
C ARG A 67 0.44 2.67 18.57
N LEU A 68 -0.20 1.86 17.72
CA LEU A 68 -1.25 0.91 18.12
C LEU A 68 -0.73 -0.51 18.40
N GLU A 69 0.42 -0.87 17.82
CA GLU A 69 1.02 -2.21 17.91
C GLU A 69 2.48 -2.17 18.41
N GLY A 70 2.98 -0.99 18.78
CA GLY A 70 4.40 -0.72 19.06
C GLY A 70 5.00 -1.58 20.16
N ASP A 71 4.20 -1.97 21.16
CA ASP A 71 4.65 -2.82 22.28
C ASP A 71 5.12 -4.20 21.82
N ARG A 72 4.74 -4.61 20.60
CA ARG A 72 5.23 -5.84 19.97
C ARG A 72 6.67 -5.71 19.48
N PHE A 73 7.21 -4.50 19.36
CA PHE A 73 8.50 -4.21 18.74
C PHE A 73 9.41 -3.45 19.71
N SER A 74 10.65 -3.90 19.86
CA SER A 74 11.68 -3.14 20.56
C SER A 74 11.92 -1.78 19.89
N SER A 75 12.45 -0.81 20.62
CA SER A 75 12.75 0.52 20.05
C SER A 75 13.63 0.47 18.81
N SER A 76 14.59 -0.48 18.76
CA SER A 76 15.45 -0.69 17.59
C SER A 76 14.72 -1.31 16.40
N GLU A 77 13.80 -2.26 16.64
CA GLU A 77 12.91 -2.80 15.61
C GLU A 77 11.99 -1.70 15.05
N GLN A 78 11.43 -0.84 15.90
CA GLN A 78 10.59 0.27 15.46
C GLN A 78 11.38 1.31 14.64
N GLU A 79 12.62 1.62 15.03
CA GLU A 79 13.51 2.47 14.22
C GLU A 79 13.78 1.82 12.85
N THR A 80 14.19 0.55 12.84
CA THR A 80 14.45 -0.22 11.61
C THR A 80 13.23 -0.24 10.69
N PHE A 81 12.04 -0.44 11.27
CA PHE A 81 10.77 -0.44 10.54
C PHE A 81 10.51 0.90 9.84
N ARG A 82 10.73 2.03 10.52
CA ARG A 82 10.59 3.38 9.93
C ARG A 82 11.51 3.59 8.73
N TYR A 83 12.77 3.18 8.83
CA TYR A 83 13.73 3.26 7.73
C TYR A 83 13.33 2.35 6.56
N GLY A 84 12.80 1.15 6.84
CA GLY A 84 12.24 0.27 5.81
C GLY A 84 11.07 0.92 5.08
N LEU A 85 10.10 1.48 5.81
CA LEU A 85 8.92 2.12 5.23
C LEU A 85 9.24 3.30 4.31
N ILE A 86 10.19 4.16 4.66
CA ILE A 86 10.53 5.29 3.76
C ILE A 86 11.39 4.87 2.56
N SER A 87 12.04 3.70 2.60
CA SER A 87 12.95 3.27 1.53
C SER A 87 12.39 2.18 0.61
N HIS A 88 11.21 1.65 0.91
CA HIS A 88 10.71 0.42 0.27
C HIS A 88 10.63 0.49 -1.26
N ASP A 89 10.12 1.58 -1.84
CA ASP A 89 10.03 1.70 -3.31
C ASP A 89 11.21 2.46 -3.93
N PHE A 90 12.30 2.70 -3.21
CA PHE A 90 13.50 3.31 -3.83
C PHE A 90 14.02 2.47 -5.00
N GLY A 91 13.75 1.16 -4.99
CA GLY A 91 14.09 0.23 -6.06
C GLY A 91 13.28 0.40 -7.34
N GLU A 92 12.11 1.05 -7.27
CA GLU A 92 11.23 1.27 -8.42
C GLU A 92 11.72 2.41 -9.33
N ALA A 93 12.62 3.25 -8.83
CA ALA A 93 13.19 4.35 -9.60
C ALA A 93 13.90 3.87 -10.88
N LYS A 94 13.74 4.63 -11.97
CA LYS A 94 14.49 4.46 -13.21
C LYS A 94 15.65 5.45 -13.22
N ILE A 95 16.88 4.94 -13.25
CA ILE A 95 18.12 5.72 -13.19
C ILE A 95 18.94 5.43 -14.44
N ASN A 96 19.21 6.45 -15.26
CA ASN A 96 19.88 6.35 -16.56
C ASN A 96 19.23 5.28 -17.47
N GLY A 97 17.89 5.25 -17.50
CA GLY A 97 17.11 4.26 -18.26
C GLY A 97 17.18 2.83 -17.73
N LYS A 98 17.81 2.59 -16.57
CA LYS A 98 17.86 1.29 -15.89
C LYS A 98 16.87 1.25 -14.73
N GLY A 99 16.12 0.18 -14.64
CA GLY A 99 15.05 -0.01 -13.65
C GLY A 99 13.78 -0.50 -14.32
N ILE A 100 12.87 -1.03 -13.51
CA ILE A 100 11.65 -1.66 -14.00
C ILE A 100 10.39 -0.79 -13.76
N GLY A 101 10.44 0.13 -12.79
CA GLY A 101 9.27 0.92 -12.38
C GLY A 101 8.33 0.12 -11.46
N ASP A 102 7.19 0.73 -11.14
CA ASP A 102 6.07 0.05 -10.48
C ASP A 102 5.53 -1.04 -11.43
N ILE A 103 5.87 -2.29 -11.12
CA ILE A 103 5.32 -3.47 -11.80
C ILE A 103 4.46 -4.27 -10.83
N SER A 104 3.31 -4.72 -11.32
CA SER A 104 2.40 -5.52 -10.49
C SER A 104 3.10 -6.76 -9.93
N ALA A 105 2.93 -6.99 -8.63
CA ALA A 105 3.41 -8.19 -7.94
C ALA A 105 2.99 -9.51 -8.61
N SER A 106 1.90 -9.53 -9.39
CA SER A 106 1.41 -10.71 -10.11
C SER A 106 2.27 -11.15 -11.31
N ILE A 107 3.18 -10.29 -11.78
CA ILE A 107 4.09 -10.55 -12.90
C ILE A 107 5.57 -10.38 -12.54
N LYS A 108 5.86 -9.81 -11.36
CA LYS A 108 7.20 -9.61 -10.82
C LYS A 108 7.87 -10.96 -10.55
N ASN A 109 9.13 -11.09 -10.95
CA ASN A 109 9.93 -12.31 -10.74
C ASN A 109 11.22 -12.01 -9.93
N ALA A 110 11.96 -13.06 -9.55
CA ALA A 110 13.18 -12.91 -8.76
C ALA A 110 14.29 -12.06 -9.42
N LYS A 111 14.32 -11.98 -10.76
CA LYS A 111 15.26 -11.11 -11.48
C LYS A 111 14.87 -9.64 -11.31
N ASP A 112 13.58 -9.36 -11.36
CA ASP A 112 13.02 -8.02 -11.15
C ASP A 112 13.32 -7.53 -9.74
N GLU A 113 13.07 -8.37 -8.72
CA GLU A 113 13.41 -8.08 -7.32
C GLU A 113 14.90 -7.79 -7.14
N LYS A 114 15.78 -8.57 -7.77
CA LYS A 114 17.22 -8.33 -7.72
C LYS A 114 17.63 -7.00 -8.37
N ILE A 115 16.96 -6.59 -9.44
CA ILE A 115 17.19 -5.29 -10.09
C ILE A 115 16.79 -4.16 -9.14
N GLU A 116 15.59 -4.25 -8.55
CA GLU A 116 15.09 -3.25 -7.61
C GLU A 116 15.97 -3.13 -6.37
N SER A 117 16.34 -4.23 -5.72
CA SER A 117 17.29 -4.22 -4.59
C SER A 117 18.61 -3.52 -4.97
N GLY A 118 19.11 -3.80 -6.18
CA GLY A 118 20.33 -3.17 -6.68
C GLY A 118 20.17 -1.66 -6.91
N ILE A 119 18.99 -1.21 -7.33
CA ILE A 119 18.66 0.20 -7.52
C ILE A 119 18.48 0.89 -6.17
N ALA A 120 17.70 0.31 -5.25
CA ALA A 120 17.47 0.86 -3.92
C ALA A 120 18.79 1.15 -3.19
N ARG A 121 19.73 0.20 -3.19
CA ARG A 121 21.05 0.38 -2.58
C ARG A 121 21.85 1.51 -3.22
N LYS A 122 21.79 1.68 -4.55
CA LYS A 122 22.43 2.79 -5.27
C LYS A 122 21.79 4.13 -4.93
N VAL A 123 20.46 4.18 -4.87
CA VAL A 123 19.71 5.37 -4.45
C VAL A 123 20.17 5.77 -3.05
N ILE A 124 20.10 4.87 -2.08
CA ILE A 124 20.49 5.14 -0.69
C ILE A 124 21.94 5.63 -0.61
N ALA A 125 22.88 4.99 -1.31
CA ALA A 125 24.28 5.40 -1.33
C ALA A 125 24.50 6.82 -1.87
N SER A 126 23.68 7.23 -2.86
CA SER A 126 23.76 8.53 -3.52
C SER A 126 23.11 9.69 -2.75
N LEU A 127 22.32 9.41 -1.71
CA LEU A 127 21.68 10.45 -0.93
C LEU A 127 22.72 11.32 -0.21
N ASP A 128 22.50 12.63 -0.26
CA ASP A 128 23.25 13.63 0.49
C ASP A 128 22.78 13.62 1.96
N LEU A 129 23.17 12.56 2.67
CA LEU A 129 22.85 12.26 4.05
C LEU A 129 24.09 11.76 4.79
N PRO A 130 24.17 11.93 6.12
CA PRO A 130 25.21 11.33 6.95
C PRO A 130 25.32 9.82 6.75
N LYS A 131 26.54 9.28 6.86
CA LYS A 131 26.79 7.84 6.70
C LYS A 131 25.90 6.99 7.63
N GLU A 132 25.74 7.41 8.88
CA GLU A 132 24.89 6.72 9.85
C GLU A 132 23.44 6.57 9.35
N THR A 133 22.84 7.64 8.80
CA THR A 133 21.48 7.61 8.25
C THR A 133 21.39 6.68 7.04
N LYS A 134 22.42 6.66 6.19
CA LYS A 134 22.47 5.74 5.03
C LYS A 134 22.62 4.28 5.45
N ASP A 135 23.43 4.00 6.47
CA ASP A 135 23.59 2.65 7.02
C ASP A 135 22.26 2.16 7.63
N LYS A 136 21.53 3.04 8.34
CA LYS A 136 20.19 2.73 8.86
C LYS A 136 19.15 2.52 7.75
N LEU A 137 19.19 3.29 6.66
CA LEU A 137 18.35 3.07 5.47
C LEU A 137 18.64 1.71 4.83
N LEU A 138 19.91 1.35 4.64
CA LEU A 138 20.31 0.05 4.10
C LEU A 138 19.85 -1.10 4.99
N ASN A 139 19.99 -0.94 6.31
CA ASN A 139 19.52 -1.92 7.28
C ASN A 139 18.00 -2.05 7.25
N GLY A 140 17.26 -0.93 7.29
CA GLY A 140 15.81 -0.92 7.19
C GLY A 140 15.31 -1.58 5.91
N TYR A 141 15.92 -1.28 4.77
CA TYR A 141 15.58 -1.93 3.50
C TYR A 141 15.82 -3.45 3.57
N HIS A 142 16.97 -3.88 4.07
CA HIS A 142 17.29 -5.31 4.19
C HIS A 142 16.32 -6.06 5.12
N GLU A 143 16.13 -5.56 6.33
CA GLU A 143 15.35 -6.23 7.37
C GLU A 143 13.85 -6.22 7.08
N VAL A 144 13.33 -5.13 6.51
CA VAL A 144 11.89 -4.88 6.35
C VAL A 144 11.38 -5.20 4.95
N VAL A 145 12.16 -4.90 3.91
CA VAL A 145 11.72 -5.00 2.51
C VAL A 145 12.19 -6.32 1.88
N GLU A 146 13.45 -6.70 2.12
CA GLU A 146 14.02 -7.95 1.59
C GLU A 146 13.78 -9.18 2.50
N GLY A 147 13.18 -8.99 3.67
CA GLY A 147 12.82 -10.09 4.56
C GLY A 147 13.91 -10.57 5.51
N GLY A 148 14.94 -9.75 5.79
CA GLY A 148 15.99 -10.08 6.76
C GLY A 148 15.46 -10.41 8.16
N ASN A 149 14.44 -9.67 8.61
CA ASN A 149 13.70 -9.96 9.84
C ASN A 149 12.26 -10.38 9.50
N PRO A 150 11.90 -11.67 9.69
CA PRO A 150 10.57 -12.17 9.33
C PRO A 150 9.40 -11.43 9.98
N LYS A 151 9.58 -10.92 11.20
CA LYS A 151 8.55 -10.20 11.96
C LYS A 151 8.33 -8.79 11.41
N LEU A 152 9.42 -8.07 11.09
CA LEU A 152 9.32 -6.74 10.47
C LEU A 152 8.79 -6.82 9.03
N TYR A 153 9.22 -7.83 8.29
CA TYR A 153 8.73 -8.11 6.94
C TYR A 153 7.23 -8.41 6.93
N ASP A 154 6.74 -9.28 7.82
CA ASP A 154 5.30 -9.56 7.92
C ASP A 154 4.49 -8.30 8.24
N ALA A 155 4.95 -7.48 9.19
CA ALA A 155 4.32 -6.20 9.52
C ALA A 155 4.29 -5.24 8.31
N PHE A 156 5.37 -5.20 7.52
CA PHE A 156 5.43 -4.38 6.31
C PHE A 156 4.47 -4.88 5.23
N LYS A 157 4.44 -6.19 4.94
CA LYS A 157 3.49 -6.78 3.98
C LYS A 157 2.04 -6.55 4.40
N ALA A 158 1.76 -6.61 5.71
CA ALA A 158 0.45 -6.28 6.25
C ALA A 158 0.06 -4.83 5.96
N LEU A 159 0.97 -3.87 6.15
CA LEU A 159 0.73 -2.45 5.87
C LEU A 159 0.58 -2.16 4.39
N GLU A 160 1.45 -2.68 3.53
CA GLU A 160 1.38 -2.47 2.08
C GLU A 160 0.05 -2.97 1.51
N ARG A 161 -0.40 -4.17 1.94
CA ARG A 161 -1.70 -4.70 1.52
C ARG A 161 -2.88 -3.91 2.07
N THR A 162 -2.77 -3.45 3.29
CA THR A 162 -3.79 -2.58 3.92
C THR A 162 -3.87 -1.24 3.16
N GLU A 163 -2.75 -0.69 2.72
CA GLU A 163 -2.69 0.55 1.93
C GLU A 163 -3.43 0.42 0.59
N TYR A 164 -3.29 -0.70 -0.12
CA TYR A 164 -4.08 -0.94 -1.34
C TYR A 164 -5.60 -0.86 -1.07
N VAL A 165 -6.05 -1.37 0.08
CA VAL A 165 -7.47 -1.28 0.49
C VAL A 165 -7.86 0.15 0.84
N ILE A 166 -7.04 0.87 1.62
CA ILE A 166 -7.26 2.29 1.94
C ILE A 166 -7.38 3.13 0.67
N THR A 167 -6.55 2.85 -0.33
CA THR A 167 -6.55 3.55 -1.62
C THR A 167 -7.82 3.28 -2.41
N ALA A 168 -8.28 2.03 -2.46
CA ALA A 168 -9.58 1.70 -3.06
C ALA A 168 -10.75 2.39 -2.33
N MET A 169 -10.75 2.40 -1.00
CA MET A 169 -11.76 3.10 -0.21
C MET A 169 -11.80 4.61 -0.52
N LYS A 170 -10.62 5.25 -0.58
CA LYS A 170 -10.51 6.66 -0.98
C LYS A 170 -10.99 6.89 -2.40
N ALA A 171 -10.61 6.03 -3.33
CA ALA A 171 -11.04 6.09 -4.74
C ALA A 171 -12.56 6.06 -4.84
N PHE A 172 -13.20 5.12 -4.13
CA PHE A 172 -14.66 5.00 -4.11
C PHE A 172 -15.34 6.26 -3.57
N VAL A 173 -14.92 6.75 -2.39
CA VAL A 173 -15.47 7.97 -1.77
C VAL A 173 -15.30 9.19 -2.68
N ASN A 174 -14.12 9.35 -3.29
CA ASN A 174 -13.86 10.45 -4.19
C ASN A 174 -14.66 10.37 -5.49
N CYS A 175 -14.85 9.18 -6.06
CA CYS A 175 -15.65 9.00 -7.27
C CYS A 175 -17.12 9.34 -7.01
N ARG A 176 -17.71 8.92 -5.88
CA ARG A 176 -19.07 9.33 -5.49
C ARG A 176 -19.16 10.86 -5.35
N ARG A 177 -18.16 11.50 -4.74
CA ARG A 177 -18.10 12.97 -4.63
C ARG A 177 -18.00 13.65 -6.01
N LEU A 178 -17.21 13.10 -6.93
CA LEU A 178 -17.05 13.63 -8.28
C LEU A 178 -18.34 13.48 -9.09
N GLU A 179 -19.05 12.37 -8.97
CA GLU A 179 -20.36 12.17 -9.60
C GLU A 179 -21.39 13.20 -9.14
N ILE A 180 -21.46 13.49 -7.84
CA ILE A 180 -22.33 14.57 -7.31
C ILE A 180 -21.98 15.93 -7.95
N GLN A 181 -20.70 16.15 -8.29
CA GLN A 181 -20.23 17.36 -8.97
C GLN A 181 -20.37 17.31 -10.49
N GLY A 182 -20.93 16.24 -11.07
CA GLY A 182 -20.99 16.02 -12.52
C GLY A 182 -19.63 15.83 -13.19
N LYS A 183 -18.60 15.44 -12.41
CA LYS A 183 -17.23 15.20 -12.89
C LYS A 183 -16.98 13.70 -13.12
N PRO A 184 -16.14 13.34 -14.10
CA PRO A 184 -15.84 11.94 -14.36
C PRO A 184 -15.03 11.29 -13.23
N GLY A 185 -15.47 10.11 -12.78
CA GLY A 185 -14.74 9.24 -11.86
C GLY A 185 -13.65 8.42 -12.55
N ILE A 186 -13.33 7.24 -11.99
CA ILE A 186 -12.42 6.27 -12.59
C ILE A 186 -13.24 5.37 -13.54
N LYS A 187 -12.82 5.20 -14.79
CA LYS A 187 -13.58 4.43 -15.78
C LYS A 187 -13.79 2.98 -15.35
N GLU A 188 -12.73 2.33 -14.88
CA GLU A 188 -12.71 0.93 -14.45
C GLU A 188 -12.81 0.80 -12.92
N GLU A 189 -13.57 1.70 -12.27
CA GLU A 189 -13.70 1.74 -10.80
C GLU A 189 -14.19 0.41 -10.23
N LYS A 190 -15.25 -0.17 -10.81
CA LYS A 190 -15.78 -1.48 -10.35
C LYS A 190 -14.70 -2.56 -10.36
N ALA A 191 -13.84 -2.58 -11.38
CA ALA A 191 -12.73 -3.52 -11.49
C ALA A 191 -11.66 -3.26 -10.42
N MET A 192 -11.24 -2.00 -10.26
CA MET A 192 -10.27 -1.59 -9.24
C MET A 192 -10.74 -1.97 -7.84
N ILE A 193 -11.96 -1.58 -7.47
CA ILE A 193 -12.54 -1.84 -6.15
C ILE A 193 -12.73 -3.35 -5.92
N GLY A 194 -13.40 -4.04 -6.85
CA GLY A 194 -13.73 -5.46 -6.70
C GLY A 194 -12.48 -6.32 -6.49
N ARG A 195 -11.42 -6.07 -7.27
CA ARG A 195 -10.14 -6.77 -7.12
C ARG A 195 -9.51 -6.60 -5.75
N VAL A 196 -9.51 -5.37 -5.25
CA VAL A 196 -8.88 -5.07 -3.97
C VAL A 196 -9.62 -5.77 -2.83
N LEU A 197 -10.94 -5.84 -2.89
CA LEU A 197 -11.73 -6.57 -1.91
C LEU A 197 -11.43 -8.08 -1.96
N VAL A 198 -11.56 -8.70 -3.13
CA VAL A 198 -11.50 -10.16 -3.24
C VAL A 198 -10.07 -10.73 -3.22
N ILE A 199 -9.05 -9.91 -3.48
CA ILE A 199 -7.64 -10.33 -3.43
C ILE A 199 -6.94 -9.78 -2.19
N ASN A 200 -6.88 -8.45 -2.04
CA ASN A 200 -6.07 -7.84 -0.99
C ASN A 200 -6.75 -7.92 0.37
N LEU A 201 -7.98 -7.41 0.49
CA LEU A 201 -8.68 -7.39 1.78
C LEU A 201 -8.93 -8.82 2.28
N THR A 202 -9.31 -9.76 1.41
CA THR A 202 -9.45 -11.18 1.78
C THR A 202 -8.19 -11.74 2.45
N LYS A 203 -7.00 -11.48 1.89
CA LYS A 203 -5.73 -11.91 2.51
C LYS A 203 -5.46 -11.17 3.80
N VAL A 204 -5.68 -9.85 3.85
CA VAL A 204 -5.47 -9.06 5.07
C VAL A 204 -6.32 -9.56 6.24
N LEU A 205 -7.60 -9.88 5.98
CA LEU A 205 -8.50 -10.43 6.99
C LEU A 205 -8.05 -11.79 7.54
N ASN A 206 -7.46 -12.64 6.68
CA ASN A 206 -7.04 -13.99 7.04
C ASN A 206 -5.64 -14.03 7.69
N GLU A 207 -4.69 -13.30 7.09
CA GLU A 207 -3.26 -13.42 7.38
C GLU A 207 -2.79 -12.39 8.41
N HIS A 208 -3.37 -11.18 8.43
CA HIS A 208 -2.79 -10.04 9.15
C HIS A 208 -3.66 -9.50 10.28
N VAL A 209 -4.98 -9.44 10.12
CA VAL A 209 -5.89 -8.99 11.19
C VAL A 209 -5.74 -9.78 12.50
N PRO A 210 -5.54 -11.12 12.49
CA PRO A 210 -5.29 -11.85 13.74
C PRO A 210 -4.03 -11.40 14.48
N ASN A 211 -3.02 -10.92 13.75
CA ASN A 211 -1.74 -10.49 14.31
C ASN A 211 -1.72 -9.00 14.67
N TYR A 212 -2.50 -8.17 13.97
CA TYR A 212 -2.53 -6.71 14.14
C TYR A 212 -3.96 -6.19 14.37
N PRO A 213 -4.62 -6.64 15.44
CA PRO A 213 -6.03 -6.34 15.67
C PRO A 213 -6.31 -4.88 16.04
N ASN A 214 -5.41 -4.22 16.76
CA ASN A 214 -5.61 -2.86 17.28
C ASN A 214 -5.43 -1.80 16.20
N SER A 215 -4.62 -2.11 15.19
CA SER A 215 -4.38 -1.27 14.02
C SER A 215 -5.26 -1.65 12.82
N ILE A 216 -4.92 -2.74 12.13
CA ILE A 216 -5.55 -3.18 10.89
C ILE A 216 -6.97 -3.69 11.16
N GLY A 217 -7.16 -4.50 12.21
CA GLY A 217 -8.48 -5.00 12.60
C GLY A 217 -9.45 -3.86 12.92
N ARG A 218 -9.02 -2.89 13.74
CA ARG A 218 -9.83 -1.71 14.10
C ARG A 218 -10.14 -0.84 12.88
N LEU A 219 -9.17 -0.62 11.98
CA LEU A 219 -9.39 0.12 10.73
C LEU A 219 -10.58 -0.44 9.94
N PHE A 220 -10.59 -1.74 9.66
CA PHE A 220 -11.67 -2.34 8.87
C PHE A 220 -12.97 -2.49 9.66
N SER A 221 -12.89 -2.68 10.98
CA SER A 221 -14.07 -2.66 11.85
C SER A 221 -14.79 -1.32 11.80
N ASN A 222 -14.04 -0.21 11.75
CA ASN A 222 -14.60 1.13 11.72
C ASN A 222 -15.11 1.55 10.33
N ASN A 223 -14.79 0.77 9.28
CA ASN A 223 -15.15 1.08 7.89
C ASN A 223 -16.06 0.01 7.27
N ARG A 224 -16.77 -0.77 8.10
CA ARG A 224 -17.56 -1.90 7.61
C ARG A 224 -18.63 -1.50 6.60
N GLU A 225 -19.37 -0.44 6.89
CA GLU A 225 -20.43 0.05 6.02
C GLU A 225 -19.89 0.49 4.65
N LEU A 226 -18.73 1.17 4.65
CA LEU A 226 -18.05 1.58 3.42
C LEU A 226 -17.60 0.36 2.60
N ILE A 227 -17.07 -0.67 3.26
CA ILE A 227 -16.65 -1.91 2.60
C ILE A 227 -17.85 -2.69 2.06
N ASP A 228 -18.97 -2.74 2.78
CA ASP A 228 -20.22 -3.34 2.32
C ASP A 228 -20.71 -2.62 1.04
N GLN A 229 -20.74 -1.28 1.03
CA GLN A 229 -21.10 -0.49 -0.16
C GLN A 229 -20.17 -0.72 -1.36
N MET A 230 -18.85 -0.78 -1.11
CA MET A 230 -17.85 -1.07 -2.15
C MET A 230 -18.05 -2.47 -2.75
N PHE A 231 -18.40 -3.46 -1.92
CA PHE A 231 -18.66 -4.82 -2.38
C PHE A 231 -19.92 -4.87 -3.23
N ASP A 232 -21.03 -4.28 -2.76
CA ASP A 232 -22.29 -4.22 -3.51
C ASP A 232 -22.09 -3.52 -4.86
N PHE A 233 -21.37 -2.39 -4.87
CA PHE A 233 -21.04 -1.64 -6.09
C PHE A 233 -20.26 -2.46 -7.13
N SER A 234 -19.34 -3.33 -6.69
CA SER A 234 -18.45 -4.10 -7.56
C SER A 234 -18.95 -5.53 -7.86
N THR A 235 -20.00 -6.00 -7.19
CA THR A 235 -20.48 -7.40 -7.27
C THR A 235 -20.87 -7.80 -8.69
N GLU A 236 -21.64 -6.99 -9.39
CA GLU A 236 -22.05 -7.28 -10.77
C GLU A 236 -20.84 -7.51 -11.69
N TRP A 237 -19.81 -6.68 -11.53
CA TRP A 237 -18.58 -6.80 -12.31
C TRP A 237 -17.81 -8.08 -11.94
N LEU A 238 -17.72 -8.40 -10.65
CA LEU A 238 -17.06 -9.62 -10.16
C LEU A 238 -17.74 -10.89 -10.69
N VAL A 239 -19.07 -10.92 -10.78
CA VAL A 239 -19.81 -12.10 -11.27
C VAL A 239 -19.73 -12.22 -12.80
N SER A 240 -19.70 -11.09 -13.51
CA SER A 240 -19.77 -11.07 -14.98
C SER A 240 -18.42 -11.18 -15.68
N ASN A 241 -17.30 -10.96 -14.96
CA ASN A 241 -15.96 -11.00 -15.53
C ASN A 241 -15.19 -12.21 -15.00
N ASN A 242 -14.68 -13.05 -15.90
CA ASN A 242 -13.93 -14.26 -15.57
C ASN A 242 -12.47 -14.21 -16.04
N SER A 243 -11.93 -13.02 -16.32
CA SER A 243 -10.54 -12.87 -16.74
C SER A 243 -9.88 -11.60 -16.19
N TRP A 244 -8.55 -11.66 -16.03
CA TRP A 244 -7.71 -10.51 -15.76
C TRP A 244 -6.40 -10.58 -16.53
N ARG A 245 -6.06 -9.50 -17.24
CA ARG A 245 -4.76 -9.39 -17.95
C ARG A 245 -4.48 -10.62 -18.82
N GLY A 246 -5.52 -11.13 -19.48
CA GLY A 246 -5.43 -12.30 -20.36
C GLY A 246 -5.30 -13.65 -19.65
N LYS A 247 -5.53 -13.71 -18.33
CA LYS A 247 -5.60 -14.96 -17.55
C LYS A 247 -7.02 -15.20 -17.06
N ASP A 248 -7.47 -16.45 -17.11
CA ASP A 248 -8.74 -16.83 -16.51
C ASP A 248 -8.67 -16.68 -14.99
N VAL A 249 -9.65 -15.98 -14.43
CA VAL A 249 -9.79 -15.74 -12.99
C VAL A 249 -11.27 -15.88 -12.64
N ASP A 250 -11.59 -16.86 -11.80
CA ASP A 250 -12.94 -17.03 -11.27
C ASP A 250 -13.22 -15.99 -10.17
N HIS A 251 -13.55 -14.76 -10.59
CA HIS A 251 -13.88 -13.68 -9.67
C HIS A 251 -15.15 -13.96 -8.87
N GLY A 252 -16.07 -14.79 -9.39
CA GLY A 252 -17.26 -15.23 -8.64
C GLY A 252 -16.88 -16.07 -7.43
N ALA A 253 -15.98 -17.04 -7.60
CA ALA A 253 -15.43 -17.82 -6.49
C ALA A 253 -14.68 -16.93 -5.48
N LEU A 254 -13.87 -15.99 -5.96
CA LEU A 254 -13.17 -15.04 -5.10
C LEU A 254 -14.14 -14.14 -4.32
N ALA A 255 -15.24 -13.70 -4.93
CA ALA A 255 -16.28 -12.91 -4.27
C ALA A 255 -16.98 -13.71 -3.17
N MET A 256 -17.31 -14.99 -3.40
CA MET A 256 -17.87 -15.87 -2.37
C MET A 256 -16.89 -16.08 -1.20
N MET A 257 -15.60 -16.29 -1.50
CA MET A 257 -14.56 -16.40 -0.48
C MET A 257 -14.46 -15.14 0.36
N PHE A 258 -14.42 -13.97 -0.30
CA PHE A 258 -14.40 -12.68 0.38
C PHE A 258 -15.63 -12.51 1.29
N GLN A 259 -16.84 -12.74 0.77
CA GLN A 259 -18.06 -12.59 1.54
C GLN A 259 -18.07 -13.48 2.79
N SER A 260 -17.62 -14.73 2.67
CA SER A 260 -17.50 -15.64 3.81
C SER A 260 -16.52 -15.10 4.88
N GLN A 261 -15.35 -14.62 4.48
CA GLN A 261 -14.36 -14.08 5.41
C GLN A 261 -14.80 -12.76 6.02
N TRP A 262 -15.45 -11.92 5.24
CA TRP A 262 -15.98 -10.65 5.68
C TRP A 262 -17.06 -10.83 6.74
N ILE A 263 -18.01 -11.76 6.54
CA ILE A 263 -19.02 -12.12 7.56
C ILE A 263 -18.34 -12.63 8.84
N LYS A 264 -17.35 -13.53 8.74
CA LYS A 264 -16.61 -14.02 9.92
C LYS A 264 -15.91 -12.90 10.66
N PHE A 265 -15.30 -11.96 9.94
CA PHE A 265 -14.67 -10.78 10.53
C PHE A 265 -15.70 -9.93 11.28
N LYS A 266 -16.84 -9.58 10.65
CA LYS A 266 -17.91 -8.79 11.28
C LYS A 266 -18.41 -9.43 12.58
N ILE A 267 -18.67 -10.75 12.57
CA ILE A 267 -19.09 -11.49 13.77
C ILE A 267 -18.03 -11.44 14.88
N ARG A 268 -16.74 -11.56 14.55
CA ARG A 268 -15.67 -11.47 15.55
C ARG A 268 -15.60 -10.07 16.16
N THR A 269 -15.73 -9.03 15.35
CA THR A 269 -15.68 -7.64 15.81
C THR A 269 -16.90 -7.24 16.64
N ASP A 270 -18.11 -7.75 16.35
CA ASP A 270 -19.33 -7.44 17.12
C ASP A 270 -19.35 -8.05 18.52
N ARG A 271 -18.58 -9.12 18.73
CA ARG A 271 -18.46 -9.79 20.03
C ARG A 271 -17.45 -9.11 20.96
N ASN A 272 -17.03 -7.86 20.66
CA ASN A 272 -16.01 -7.11 21.42
C ASN A 272 -14.71 -7.90 21.66
N ILE A 273 -14.30 -8.74 20.70
CA ILE A 273 -13.02 -9.46 20.77
C ILE A 273 -11.83 -8.51 20.56
N PHE A 274 -12.09 -7.25 20.19
CA PHE A 274 -11.08 -6.20 20.06
C PHE A 274 -11.26 -5.16 21.19
N PRO A 275 -10.20 -4.78 21.91
CA PRO A 275 -10.28 -3.76 22.96
C PRO A 275 -10.86 -2.46 22.41
N GLN A 276 -11.94 -1.96 23.02
CA GLN A 276 -12.63 -0.74 22.59
C GLN A 276 -11.92 0.54 23.09
N ASP A 277 -11.05 0.42 24.10
CA ASP A 277 -10.52 1.56 24.87
C ASP A 277 -8.98 1.65 24.84
N ILE A 278 -8.42 2.18 23.74
CA ILE A 278 -7.11 2.88 23.67
C ILE A 278 -7.20 3.97 22.60
#